data_AF-A0A9D5Z575-F1
#
_entry.id   AF-A0A9D5Z575-F1
#
_cell.length_a   1.000
_cell.length_b   1.000
_cell.length_c   1.000
_cell.angle_alpha   90.00
_cell.angle_beta   90.00
_cell.angle_gamma   90.00
#
_symmetry.space_group_name_H-M   'P 1'
#
loop_
_entity.id
_entity.type
_entity.pdbx_description
1 polymer ?
#
loop_
_entity_poly.entity_id
_entity_poly.type
_entity_poly.pdbx_seq_one_letter_code
_entity_poly.pdbx_strand_id
1 'polypeptide(L)'
;MLRPPVVAAHLSPSSQPGKLIPLSIYIHTPWCEKKCPYCDFNSHALTDIKGDIKGDIKGDLLNGALPLALEKEYLRSLKKDLVTTLQNYPHLEKRELVSIFIGGGTPSLLSPSFYADLLDSMSSAFTINTAVNTAVDDDLGDDLSNIAKATEITLEANPGSAEYKKFAAYRQLGINRISLGVQSFNDDKLALLGRVHKAEDAINAYYAAVAAGFSRINLDIMFGLPNQSSAEALKDVSMASGETSSLINNLISNGGNTIEVEHISRYQLTLEPNTLFATKPPEGLPDEATLLAMEEEGADILRQQGFTRYEVSAWSKQAGNKGSPGDELEATRAKHNLNYWRFGDYVGLGAGAHSKITTTEKLSGGSDAYKVYRERRQRSPDKYMQSSELIGGRRPISRDELVYEFMLNALRLVDGFPLTLFSEMTGLPSEILQPKIEQGKELGLLETQEEIKEEIKEEIKEEIKGEIKEEIKGEIKGEKGEVLKPSKRGLQLLNDTILLFSPPEQF
;
A
#
# COMPACT_ATOMS: atom_id res chain seq x y z
N MET A 1 33.05 5.14 -37.25
CA MET A 1 31.93 4.26 -37.64
C MET A 1 30.70 4.72 -36.86
N LEU A 2 29.76 5.35 -37.57
CA LEU A 2 28.59 6.04 -37.03
C LEU A 2 27.53 5.02 -36.62
N ARG A 3 26.95 5.19 -35.42
CA ARG A 3 25.78 4.43 -34.94
C ARG A 3 24.57 4.75 -35.85
N PRO A 4 23.76 3.76 -36.26
CA PRO A 4 22.54 4.04 -37.00
C PRO A 4 21.52 4.75 -36.09
N PRO A 5 20.67 5.63 -36.64
CA PRO A 5 19.66 6.35 -35.89
C PRO A 5 18.55 5.39 -35.42
N VAL A 6 18.17 5.52 -34.16
CA VAL A 6 16.97 4.88 -33.60
C VAL A 6 15.77 5.54 -34.26
N VAL A 7 15.06 4.78 -35.10
CA VAL A 7 13.79 5.21 -35.67
C VAL A 7 12.76 5.18 -34.55
N ALA A 8 12.35 6.37 -34.09
CA ALA A 8 11.17 6.50 -33.24
C ALA A 8 9.96 6.00 -34.04
N ALA A 9 9.41 4.86 -33.63
CA ALA A 9 8.14 4.39 -34.17
C ALA A 9 7.06 5.40 -33.76
N HIS A 10 6.65 6.23 -34.71
CA HIS A 10 5.49 7.09 -34.57
C HIS A 10 4.25 6.22 -34.36
N LEU A 11 3.65 6.35 -33.17
CA LEU A 11 2.31 5.85 -32.88
C LEU A 11 1.33 6.54 -33.83
N SER A 12 0.65 5.75 -34.67
CA SER A 12 -0.45 6.20 -35.50
C SER A 12 -1.62 6.66 -34.62
N PRO A 13 -2.20 7.86 -34.85
CA PRO A 13 -3.31 8.37 -34.05
C PRO A 13 -4.64 7.87 -34.62
N SER A 14 -5.22 6.85 -34.00
CA SER A 14 -6.66 6.56 -34.14
C SER A 14 -7.25 6.09 -32.82
N SER A 15 -8.28 6.83 -32.39
CA SER A 15 -9.21 6.66 -31.26
C SER A 15 -8.65 6.76 -29.82
N GLN A 16 -8.76 7.98 -29.28
CA GLN A 16 -8.58 8.40 -27.87
C GLN A 16 -7.14 8.27 -27.32
N PRO A 17 -6.53 9.33 -26.75
CA PRO A 17 -5.25 9.19 -26.06
C PRO A 17 -5.45 8.28 -24.84
N GLY A 18 -5.13 6.99 -25.01
CA GLY A 18 -5.26 6.00 -23.95
C GLY A 18 -4.44 6.43 -22.75
N LYS A 19 -5.12 6.73 -21.63
CA LYS A 19 -4.48 7.02 -20.35
C LYS A 19 -3.58 5.83 -20.01
N LEU A 20 -2.28 6.06 -19.93
CA LEU A 20 -1.33 5.01 -19.61
C LEU A 20 -1.63 4.44 -18.23
N ILE A 21 -1.55 3.11 -18.08
CA ILE A 21 -1.75 2.44 -16.78
C ILE A 21 -0.78 3.04 -15.76
N PRO A 22 -1.26 3.48 -14.58
CA PRO A 22 -0.43 3.98 -13.48
C PRO A 22 0.75 3.04 -13.17
N LEU A 23 1.93 3.62 -12.93
CA LEU A 23 3.16 2.86 -12.68
C LEU A 23 3.71 3.20 -11.30
N SER A 24 4.03 2.16 -10.52
CA SER A 24 4.71 2.28 -9.22
C SER A 24 5.93 1.38 -9.14
N ILE A 25 6.78 1.59 -8.13
CA ILE A 25 7.92 0.72 -7.83
C ILE A 25 7.79 0.20 -6.40
N TYR A 26 7.98 -1.10 -6.21
CA TYR A 26 8.17 -1.71 -4.90
C TYR A 26 9.63 -2.15 -4.75
N ILE A 27 10.29 -1.68 -3.70
CA ILE A 27 11.66 -2.05 -3.36
C ILE A 27 11.61 -2.92 -2.12
N HIS A 28 12.02 -4.17 -2.27
CA HIS A 28 12.10 -5.09 -1.16
C HIS A 28 13.46 -4.98 -0.46
N THR A 29 13.46 -4.84 0.87
CA THR A 29 14.66 -4.91 1.69
C THR A 29 14.54 -6.10 2.64
N PRO A 30 15.31 -7.19 2.48
CA PRO A 30 14.96 -8.49 3.06
C PRO A 30 15.45 -8.71 4.49
N TRP A 31 15.99 -7.71 5.18
CA TRP A 31 16.63 -7.91 6.49
C TRP A 31 15.84 -7.32 7.64
N CYS A 32 15.81 -8.03 8.76
CA CYS A 32 15.31 -7.55 10.05
C CYS A 32 16.37 -7.80 11.12
N GLU A 33 16.41 -6.97 12.17
CA GLU A 33 17.19 -7.28 13.37
C GLU A 33 16.79 -8.66 13.93
N LYS A 34 15.48 -8.88 14.06
CA LYS A 34 14.88 -10.14 14.48
C LYS A 34 13.62 -10.42 13.66
N LYS A 35 13.45 -11.68 13.24
CA LYS A 35 12.22 -12.10 12.57
C LYS A 35 11.12 -12.33 13.60
N CYS A 36 9.98 -11.64 13.42
CA CYS A 36 8.81 -11.83 14.27
C CYS A 36 8.19 -13.22 13.98
N PRO A 37 7.66 -13.92 14.99
CA PRO A 37 7.20 -15.31 14.86
C PRO A 37 5.93 -15.46 14.01
N TYR A 38 5.18 -14.37 13.80
CA TYR A 38 3.99 -14.30 12.94
C TYR A 38 4.29 -13.82 11.50
N CYS A 39 5.52 -13.34 11.23
CA CYS A 39 5.82 -12.63 9.99
C CYS A 39 6.10 -13.60 8.83
N ASP A 40 5.22 -13.61 7.83
CA ASP A 40 5.40 -14.37 6.58
C ASP A 40 6.09 -13.57 5.46
N PHE A 41 6.53 -12.34 5.75
CA PHE A 41 7.32 -11.60 4.76
C PHE A 41 8.63 -12.34 4.46
N ASN A 42 9.15 -12.08 3.25
CA ASN A 42 10.45 -12.57 2.79
C ASN A 42 11.60 -11.85 3.52
N SER A 43 11.64 -11.98 4.83
CA SER A 43 12.59 -11.35 5.73
C SER A 43 13.53 -12.39 6.35
N HIS A 44 14.75 -11.94 6.62
CA HIS A 44 15.86 -12.71 7.15
C HIS A 44 16.41 -11.99 8.36
N ALA A 45 16.55 -12.70 9.49
CA ALA A 45 17.21 -12.11 10.64
C ALA A 45 18.69 -11.86 10.30
N LEU A 46 19.24 -10.73 10.75
CA LEU A 46 20.65 -10.41 10.51
C LEU A 46 21.60 -11.46 11.11
N THR A 47 21.16 -12.15 12.17
CA THR A 47 21.88 -13.29 12.76
C THR A 47 21.98 -14.51 11.83
N ASP A 48 21.11 -14.61 10.82
CA ASP A 48 21.04 -15.75 9.91
C ASP A 48 21.90 -15.56 8.66
N ILE A 49 22.53 -14.39 8.48
CA ILE A 49 23.41 -14.10 7.35
C ILE A 49 24.63 -15.04 7.40
N LYS A 50 24.83 -15.80 6.33
CA LYS A 50 25.94 -16.75 6.18
C LYS A 50 27.02 -16.15 5.26
N GLY A 51 28.30 -16.46 5.51
CA GLY A 51 29.41 -16.12 4.60
C GLY A 51 30.49 -15.21 5.19
N ASP A 52 31.41 -14.75 4.34
CA ASP A 52 32.59 -13.92 4.67
C ASP A 52 32.31 -12.41 4.72
N ILE A 53 31.05 -11.98 4.59
CA ILE A 53 30.59 -10.61 4.88
C ILE A 53 30.55 -10.40 6.41
N LYS A 54 31.63 -10.82 7.09
CA LYS A 54 31.88 -10.69 8.52
C LYS A 54 32.67 -9.41 8.73
N GLY A 55 32.00 -8.27 8.56
CA GLY A 55 32.36 -7.11 9.38
C GLY A 55 32.11 -7.43 10.86
N ASP A 56 32.30 -6.45 11.75
CA ASP A 56 31.80 -6.59 13.13
C ASP A 56 30.27 -6.49 13.13
N ILE A 57 29.61 -7.55 12.68
CA ILE A 57 28.15 -7.66 12.59
C ILE A 57 27.52 -7.32 13.95
N LYS A 58 28.16 -7.70 15.06
CA LYS A 58 27.67 -7.37 16.40
C LYS A 58 27.80 -5.88 16.71
N GLY A 59 28.93 -5.25 16.40
CA GLY A 59 29.13 -3.81 16.58
C GLY A 59 28.21 -2.94 15.73
N ASP A 60 27.99 -3.30 14.48
CA ASP A 60 27.10 -2.58 13.56
C ASP A 60 25.61 -2.77 13.96
N LEU A 61 25.25 -3.97 14.44
CA LEU A 61 23.91 -4.26 14.97
C LEU A 61 23.58 -3.48 16.24
N LEU A 62 24.54 -3.31 17.16
CA LEU A 62 24.34 -2.48 18.36
C LEU A 62 24.00 -1.02 18.02
N ASN A 63 24.33 -0.58 16.79
CA ASN A 63 24.01 0.74 16.27
C ASN A 63 22.76 0.75 15.36
N GLY A 64 22.03 -0.36 15.23
CA GLY A 64 20.82 -0.48 14.40
C GLY A 64 21.06 -0.22 12.91
N ALA A 65 22.21 -0.67 12.40
CA ALA A 65 22.62 -0.49 11.02
C ALA A 65 23.03 -1.83 10.36
N LEU A 66 22.84 -1.90 9.06
CA LEU A 66 23.37 -2.98 8.24
C LEU A 66 24.89 -2.79 8.03
N PRO A 67 25.70 -3.87 7.95
CA PRO A 67 27.11 -3.75 7.59
C PRO A 67 27.26 -3.04 6.25
N LEU A 68 28.12 -2.02 6.19
CA LEU A 68 28.29 -1.17 4.99
C LEU A 68 28.64 -1.96 3.72
N ALA A 69 29.41 -3.05 3.85
CA ALA A 69 29.75 -3.92 2.73
C ALA A 69 28.50 -4.58 2.12
N LEU A 70 27.58 -5.04 2.97
CA LEU A 70 26.32 -5.64 2.58
C LEU A 70 25.39 -4.61 1.92
N GLU A 71 25.30 -3.40 2.48
CA GLU A 71 24.53 -2.30 1.85
C GLU A 71 25.03 -2.02 0.43
N LYS A 72 26.35 -1.90 0.25
CA LYS A 72 26.97 -1.62 -1.06
C LYS A 72 26.75 -2.75 -2.06
N GLU A 73 26.84 -4.00 -1.62
CA GLU A 73 26.59 -5.15 -2.50
C GLU A 73 25.13 -5.22 -2.93
N TYR A 74 24.20 -5.05 -1.99
CA TYR A 74 22.78 -5.06 -2.29
C TYR A 74 22.36 -3.91 -3.20
N LEU A 75 22.89 -2.71 -2.95
CA LEU A 75 22.66 -1.53 -3.78
C LEU A 75 23.11 -1.79 -5.23
N ARG A 76 24.28 -2.41 -5.42
CA ARG A 76 24.76 -2.78 -6.75
C ARG A 76 23.78 -3.71 -7.45
N SER A 77 23.25 -4.71 -6.74
CA SER A 77 22.28 -5.65 -7.31
C SER A 77 20.94 -5.01 -7.61
N LEU A 78 20.45 -4.08 -6.79
CA LEU A 78 19.26 -3.28 -7.10
C LEU A 78 19.44 -2.41 -8.34
N LYS A 79 20.59 -1.73 -8.48
CA LYS A 79 20.91 -0.93 -9.68
C LYS A 79 20.99 -1.82 -10.93
N LYS A 80 21.57 -3.01 -10.80
CA LYS A 80 21.56 -4.02 -11.88
C LYS A 80 20.14 -4.47 -12.23
N ASP A 81 19.30 -4.76 -11.24
CA ASP A 81 17.90 -5.17 -11.44
C ASP A 81 17.07 -4.09 -12.14
N LEU A 82 17.27 -2.83 -11.76
CA LEU A 82 16.66 -1.67 -12.42
C LEU A 82 17.03 -1.63 -13.91
N VAL A 83 18.33 -1.73 -14.23
CA VAL A 83 18.81 -1.73 -15.63
C VAL A 83 18.25 -2.93 -16.41
N THR A 84 18.29 -4.14 -15.83
CA THR A 84 17.75 -5.34 -16.48
C THR A 84 16.24 -5.23 -16.72
N THR A 85 15.50 -4.63 -15.78
CA THR A 85 14.06 -4.41 -15.94
C THR A 85 13.77 -3.49 -17.12
N LEU A 86 14.47 -2.36 -17.25
CA LEU A 86 14.29 -1.42 -18.36
C LEU A 86 14.71 -2.02 -19.71
N GLN A 87 15.72 -2.89 -19.73
CA GLN A 87 16.10 -3.64 -20.93
C GLN A 87 14.99 -4.60 -21.38
N ASN A 88 14.34 -5.27 -20.43
CA ASN A 88 13.23 -6.17 -20.71
C ASN A 88 11.93 -5.44 -21.06
N TYR A 89 11.75 -4.22 -20.54
CA TYR A 89 10.55 -3.41 -20.72
C TYR A 89 10.88 -1.94 -21.05
N PRO A 90 11.37 -1.67 -22.28
CA PRO A 90 11.80 -0.32 -22.65
C PRO A 90 10.70 0.74 -22.59
N HIS A 91 9.42 0.34 -22.72
CA HIS A 91 8.27 1.25 -22.64
C HIS A 91 8.02 1.82 -21.23
N LEU A 92 8.72 1.31 -20.21
CA LEU A 92 8.67 1.85 -18.85
C LEU A 92 9.65 3.01 -18.64
N GLU A 93 10.66 3.15 -19.50
CA GLU A 93 11.69 4.19 -19.34
C GLU A 93 11.07 5.59 -19.39
N LYS A 94 11.51 6.48 -18.48
CA LYS A 94 11.03 7.87 -18.35
C LYS A 94 9.53 8.02 -18.06
N ARG A 95 8.80 6.94 -17.80
CA ARG A 95 7.43 7.03 -17.27
C ARG A 95 7.43 7.77 -15.93
N GLU A 96 6.38 8.54 -15.71
CA GLU A 96 6.10 9.16 -14.42
C GLU A 96 5.65 8.09 -13.42
N LEU A 97 6.26 8.11 -12.23
CA LEU A 97 5.90 7.22 -11.13
C LEU A 97 4.82 7.84 -10.26
N VAL A 98 3.77 7.06 -10.01
CA VAL A 98 2.75 7.39 -9.01
C VAL A 98 3.32 7.22 -7.61
N SER A 99 4.09 6.15 -7.38
CA SER A 99 4.70 5.91 -6.08
C SER A 99 5.93 5.00 -6.12
N ILE A 100 6.75 5.11 -5.09
CA ILE A 100 7.80 4.18 -4.69
C ILE A 100 7.48 3.72 -3.28
N PHE A 101 7.44 2.41 -3.04
CA PHE A 101 7.24 1.85 -1.72
C PHE A 101 8.43 0.97 -1.36
N ILE A 102 9.04 1.27 -0.21
CA ILE A 102 10.22 0.59 0.30
C ILE A 102 9.77 -0.21 1.51
N GLY A 103 9.75 -1.54 1.40
CA GLY A 103 9.19 -2.42 2.43
C GLY A 103 9.91 -3.76 2.53
N GLY A 104 9.32 -4.68 3.29
CA GLY A 104 9.77 -6.06 3.38
C GLY A 104 10.19 -6.45 4.80
N GLY A 105 11.51 -6.56 5.02
CA GLY A 105 12.08 -6.73 6.35
C GLY A 105 11.98 -5.44 7.16
N THR A 106 13.07 -4.68 7.21
CA THR A 106 13.13 -3.41 7.95
C THR A 106 13.95 -2.41 7.13
N PRO A 107 13.31 -1.69 6.18
CA PRO A 107 13.98 -0.70 5.34
C PRO A 107 14.73 0.37 6.14
N SER A 108 14.21 0.76 7.30
CA SER A 108 14.84 1.74 8.18
C SER A 108 16.18 1.31 8.77
N LEU A 109 16.65 0.07 8.56
CA LEU A 109 18.01 -0.35 8.91
C LEU A 109 19.06 0.25 7.96
N LEU A 110 18.70 0.49 6.70
CA LEU A 110 19.60 0.98 5.66
C LEU A 110 19.98 2.45 5.87
N SER A 111 21.23 2.81 5.53
CA SER A 111 21.73 4.17 5.69
C SER A 111 21.03 5.19 4.76
N PRO A 112 20.96 6.48 5.15
CA PRO A 112 20.53 7.53 4.23
C PRO A 112 21.36 7.59 2.94
N SER A 113 22.66 7.31 3.00
CA SER A 113 23.52 7.25 1.81
C SER A 113 23.13 6.15 0.83
N PHE A 114 22.64 5.01 1.31
CA PHE A 114 22.10 3.95 0.45
C PHE A 114 20.91 4.47 -0.36
N TYR A 115 19.96 5.13 0.31
CA TYR A 115 18.78 5.67 -0.35
C TYR A 115 19.08 6.83 -1.29
N ALA A 116 20.02 7.71 -0.92
CA ALA A 116 20.46 8.79 -1.80
C ALA A 116 20.94 8.25 -3.15
N ASP A 117 21.81 7.24 -3.12
CA ASP A 117 22.42 6.67 -4.32
C ASP A 117 21.45 5.76 -5.11
N LEU A 118 20.48 5.14 -4.44
CA LEU A 118 19.39 4.39 -5.09
C LEU A 118 18.38 5.32 -5.79
N LEU A 119 17.90 6.36 -5.08
CA LEU A 119 16.92 7.30 -5.60
C LEU A 119 17.49 8.16 -6.75
N ASP A 120 18.79 8.49 -6.71
CA ASP A 120 19.48 9.11 -7.84
C ASP A 120 19.46 8.23 -9.10
N SER A 121 19.75 6.93 -8.93
CA SER A 121 19.66 5.95 -10.02
C SER A 121 18.24 5.80 -10.55
N MET A 122 17.23 5.85 -9.67
CA MET A 122 15.82 5.79 -10.08
C MET A 122 15.37 7.06 -10.80
N SER A 123 15.81 8.24 -10.36
CA SER A 123 15.52 9.52 -11.01
C SER A 123 16.17 9.62 -12.40
N SER A 124 17.26 8.88 -12.62
CA SER A 124 17.85 8.71 -13.95
C SER A 124 17.01 7.80 -14.85
N ALA A 125 16.26 6.84 -14.29
CA ALA A 125 15.45 5.87 -15.03
C ALA A 125 14.00 6.32 -15.28
N PHE A 126 13.42 7.07 -14.34
CA PHE A 126 12.01 7.44 -14.30
C PHE A 126 11.81 8.92 -14.01
N THR A 127 10.64 9.45 -14.33
CA THR A 127 10.23 10.78 -13.88
C THR A 127 9.67 10.67 -12.46
N ILE A 128 10.38 11.25 -11.50
CA ILE A 128 10.01 11.28 -10.08
C ILE A 128 9.77 12.73 -9.69
N ASN A 129 8.53 13.06 -9.31
CA ASN A 129 8.16 14.41 -8.88
C ASN A 129 7.82 14.39 -7.39
N THR A 130 8.83 14.48 -6.52
CA THR A 130 8.64 14.51 -5.06
C THR A 130 8.45 15.91 -4.50
N ALA A 131 8.58 16.94 -5.34
CA ALA A 131 8.45 18.32 -4.92
C ALA A 131 7.00 18.59 -4.48
N VAL A 132 6.81 18.82 -3.19
CA VAL A 132 5.84 19.81 -2.75
C VAL A 132 6.52 21.13 -3.09
N ASN A 133 6.02 21.91 -4.07
CA ASN A 133 6.64 23.18 -4.47
C ASN A 133 6.93 24.04 -3.24
N THR A 134 8.19 24.06 -2.78
CA THR A 134 8.72 25.00 -1.79
C THR A 134 9.38 26.20 -2.46
N ALA A 135 9.41 26.22 -3.80
CA ALA A 135 9.58 27.46 -4.53
C ALA A 135 8.25 28.21 -4.42
N VAL A 136 8.22 29.21 -3.54
CA VAL A 136 7.41 30.39 -3.75
C VAL A 136 7.97 31.04 -5.02
N ASP A 137 7.55 30.55 -6.19
CA ASP A 137 7.44 31.44 -7.33
C ASP A 137 6.26 32.32 -6.98
N ASP A 138 6.51 33.62 -6.76
CA ASP A 138 5.53 34.67 -6.40
C ASP A 138 4.39 34.84 -7.44
N ASP A 139 4.24 33.92 -8.40
CA ASP A 139 3.31 33.98 -9.53
C ASP A 139 2.53 32.67 -9.77
N LEU A 140 2.60 31.69 -8.86
CA LEU A 140 1.75 30.49 -8.90
C LEU A 140 0.70 30.58 -7.77
N GLY A 141 -0.39 31.29 -8.04
CA GLY A 141 -1.50 31.45 -7.12
C GLY A 141 -2.11 30.10 -6.73
N ASP A 142 -2.35 29.91 -5.43
CA ASP A 142 -3.26 28.98 -4.73
C ASP A 142 -3.55 27.57 -5.30
N ASP A 143 -2.74 27.05 -6.23
CA ASP A 143 -3.05 25.85 -6.98
C ASP A 143 -2.51 24.59 -6.28
N LEU A 144 -3.32 24.10 -5.35
CA LEU A 144 -3.15 22.85 -4.62
C LEU A 144 -3.23 21.58 -5.51
N SER A 145 -3.60 21.72 -6.80
CA SER A 145 -3.69 20.59 -7.74
C SER A 145 -2.34 19.91 -8.02
N ASN A 146 -1.22 20.54 -7.67
CA ASN A 146 0.12 19.95 -7.79
C ASN A 146 0.45 18.90 -6.70
N ILE A 147 -0.21 18.92 -5.54
CA ILE A 147 0.03 17.91 -4.47
C ILE A 147 -0.51 16.53 -4.89
N ALA A 148 -1.59 16.50 -5.66
CA ALA A 148 -2.18 15.27 -6.21
C ALA A 148 -1.24 14.58 -7.23
N LYS A 149 -0.35 15.33 -7.89
CA LYS A 149 0.61 14.82 -8.89
C LYS A 149 1.97 14.40 -8.34
N ALA A 150 2.26 14.68 -7.06
CA ALA A 150 3.56 14.30 -6.49
C ALA A 150 3.68 12.78 -6.32
N THR A 151 4.83 12.22 -6.72
CA THR A 151 5.24 10.83 -6.45
C THR A 151 5.30 10.61 -4.94
N GLU A 152 4.53 9.65 -4.45
CA GLU A 152 4.63 9.22 -3.05
C GLU A 152 5.83 8.29 -2.89
N ILE A 153 6.72 8.59 -1.95
CA ILE A 153 7.82 7.69 -1.56
C ILE A 153 7.59 7.29 -0.11
N THR A 154 7.12 6.04 0.08
CA THR A 154 6.85 5.44 1.38
C THR A 154 8.03 4.58 1.84
N LEU A 155 8.43 4.73 3.10
CA LEU A 155 9.40 3.85 3.76
C LEU A 155 8.77 3.20 5.01
N GLU A 156 8.81 1.87 5.08
CA GLU A 156 8.46 1.13 6.30
C GLU A 156 9.59 1.24 7.33
N ALA A 157 9.23 1.46 8.59
CA ALA A 157 10.17 1.59 9.69
C ALA A 157 9.69 0.84 10.94
N ASN A 158 10.65 0.21 11.62
CA ASN A 158 10.44 -0.22 13.00
C ASN A 158 10.65 0.97 13.95
N PRO A 159 9.89 1.09 15.06
CA PRO A 159 10.02 2.22 15.97
C PRO A 159 11.30 2.30 16.83
N GLY A 160 12.33 1.51 16.54
CA GLY A 160 13.56 1.48 17.33
C GLY A 160 14.33 2.81 17.34
N SER A 161 15.08 3.06 18.42
CA SER A 161 15.79 4.31 18.64
C SER A 161 16.96 4.61 17.72
N ALA A 162 17.53 3.58 17.09
CA ALA A 162 18.55 3.75 16.07
C ALA A 162 17.93 4.17 14.73
N GLU A 163 16.73 3.69 14.45
CA GLU A 163 16.01 3.90 13.20
C GLU A 163 15.42 5.30 13.10
N TYR A 164 14.70 5.78 14.12
CA TYR A 164 14.03 7.08 14.02
C TYR A 164 14.99 8.27 13.97
N LYS A 165 16.25 8.12 14.42
CA LYS A 165 17.31 9.14 14.26
C LYS A 165 17.63 9.43 12.79
N LYS A 166 17.31 8.51 11.87
CA LYS A 166 17.55 8.65 10.43
C LYS A 166 16.39 9.34 9.70
N PHE A 167 15.25 9.58 10.34
CA PHE A 167 14.05 10.12 9.69
C PHE A 167 14.26 11.49 9.04
N ALA A 168 14.95 12.42 9.72
CA ALA A 168 15.25 13.73 9.12
C ALA A 168 16.08 13.61 7.83
N ALA A 169 17.06 12.70 7.81
CA ALA A 169 17.87 12.45 6.63
C ALA A 169 17.05 11.78 5.51
N TYR A 170 16.18 10.81 5.85
CA TYR A 170 15.25 10.22 4.88
C TYR A 170 14.32 11.27 4.25
N ARG A 171 13.78 12.18 5.07
CA ARG A 171 12.90 13.26 4.60
C ARG A 171 13.59 14.21 3.63
N GLN A 172 14.85 14.53 3.90
CA GLN A 172 15.70 15.36 3.02
C GLN A 172 15.96 14.72 1.65
N LEU A 173 15.92 13.38 1.57
CA LEU A 173 16.08 12.63 0.31
C LEU A 173 14.78 12.56 -0.52
N GLY A 174 13.69 13.16 -0.05
CA GLY A 174 12.40 13.16 -0.74
C GLY A 174 11.47 12.01 -0.35
N ILE A 175 11.87 11.15 0.61
CA ILE A 175 10.93 10.21 1.24
C ILE A 175 9.89 11.04 1.97
N ASN A 176 8.61 10.90 1.62
CA ASN A 176 7.54 11.79 2.04
C ASN A 176 6.38 11.09 2.77
N ARG A 177 6.49 9.76 2.97
CA ARG A 177 5.60 8.96 3.82
C ARG A 177 6.38 7.94 4.64
N ILE A 178 6.02 7.76 5.91
CA ILE A 178 6.56 6.70 6.79
C ILE A 178 5.42 5.79 7.26
N SER A 179 5.68 4.48 7.28
CA SER A 179 4.81 3.48 7.90
C SER A 179 5.50 2.88 9.12
N LEU A 180 4.93 3.07 10.32
CA LEU A 180 5.49 2.58 11.58
C LEU A 180 4.81 1.28 11.99
N GLY A 181 5.61 0.21 12.11
CA GLY A 181 5.17 -1.09 12.60
C GLY A 181 4.95 -1.10 14.12
N VAL A 182 3.92 -0.40 14.62
CA VAL A 182 3.64 -0.26 16.06
C VAL A 182 3.10 -1.56 16.66
N GLN A 183 2.12 -2.14 15.99
CA GLN A 183 1.34 -3.34 16.33
C GLN A 183 0.49 -3.22 17.59
N SER A 184 1.05 -2.79 18.72
CA SER A 184 0.33 -2.58 19.98
C SER A 184 1.07 -1.54 20.85
N PHE A 185 0.33 -0.86 21.73
CA PHE A 185 0.89 -0.01 22.79
C PHE A 185 0.95 -0.75 24.14
N ASN A 186 0.83 -2.07 24.13
CA ASN A 186 0.99 -2.94 25.28
C ASN A 186 2.28 -3.75 25.18
N ASP A 187 3.23 -3.48 26.08
CA ASP A 187 4.56 -4.10 26.09
C ASP A 187 4.52 -5.63 26.22
N ASP A 188 3.54 -6.19 26.96
CA ASP A 188 3.39 -7.64 27.09
C ASP A 188 2.97 -8.27 25.75
N LYS A 189 2.08 -7.59 25.00
CA LYS A 189 1.67 -8.06 23.66
C LYS A 189 2.82 -7.92 22.66
N LEU A 190 3.59 -6.84 22.72
CA LEU A 190 4.78 -6.64 21.89
C LEU A 190 5.82 -7.75 22.12
N ALA A 191 6.05 -8.11 23.39
CA ALA A 191 6.95 -9.20 23.76
C ALA A 191 6.48 -10.57 23.21
N LEU A 192 5.18 -10.86 23.29
CA LEU A 192 4.57 -12.07 22.72
C LEU A 192 4.70 -12.11 21.18
N LEU A 193 4.58 -10.95 20.53
CA LEU A 193 4.82 -10.77 19.10
C LEU A 193 6.31 -10.78 18.73
N GLY A 194 7.22 -10.95 19.70
CA GLY A 194 8.65 -10.99 19.48
C GLY A 194 9.24 -9.66 19.00
N ARG A 195 8.51 -8.55 19.16
CA ARG A 195 8.96 -7.20 18.81
C ARG A 195 10.12 -6.76 19.71
N VAL A 196 11.03 -5.97 19.16
CA VAL A 196 12.22 -5.47 19.87
C VAL A 196 11.99 -4.10 20.53
N HIS A 197 10.91 -3.42 20.15
CA HIS A 197 10.53 -2.09 20.63
C HIS A 197 9.45 -2.18 21.72
N LYS A 198 9.31 -1.13 22.52
CA LYS A 198 8.23 -0.91 23.50
C LYS A 198 7.25 0.16 23.03
N ALA A 199 6.11 0.29 23.71
CA ALA A 199 5.12 1.32 23.43
C ALA A 199 5.71 2.74 23.43
N GLU A 200 6.63 3.03 24.35
CA GLU A 200 7.31 4.34 24.43
C GLU A 200 8.18 4.62 23.18
N ASP A 201 8.84 3.60 22.62
CA ASP A 201 9.61 3.74 21.39
C ASP A 201 8.70 4.07 20.20
N ALA A 202 7.52 3.47 20.12
CA ALA A 202 6.50 3.79 19.11
C ALA A 202 6.07 5.25 19.16
N ILE A 203 5.81 5.75 20.36
CA ILE A 203 5.46 7.15 20.60
C ILE A 203 6.61 8.08 20.20
N ASN A 204 7.83 7.77 20.63
CA ASN A 204 9.03 8.56 20.29
C ASN A 204 9.31 8.58 18.78
N ALA A 205 9.16 7.44 18.09
CA ALA A 205 9.33 7.35 16.65
C ALA A 205 8.31 8.19 15.89
N TYR A 206 7.05 8.21 16.34
CA TYR A 206 6.02 9.07 15.77
C TYR A 206 6.42 10.55 15.87
N TYR A 207 6.79 11.03 17.06
CA TYR A 207 7.23 12.42 17.23
C TYR A 207 8.50 12.74 16.45
N ALA A 208 9.44 11.80 16.36
CA ALA A 208 10.64 11.97 15.54
C ALA A 208 10.29 12.12 14.05
N ALA A 209 9.29 11.38 13.55
CA ALA A 209 8.82 11.52 12.17
C ALA A 209 8.16 12.89 11.94
N VAL A 210 7.32 13.34 12.87
CA VAL A 210 6.70 14.67 12.80
C VAL A 210 7.77 15.77 12.84
N ALA A 211 8.71 15.69 13.80
CA ALA A 211 9.82 16.64 13.93
C ALA A 211 10.75 16.64 12.71
N ALA A 212 10.88 15.50 12.03
CA ALA A 212 11.60 15.39 10.76
C ALA A 212 10.86 16.04 9.57
N GLY A 213 9.59 16.40 9.72
CA GLY A 213 8.78 17.04 8.68
C GLY A 213 7.97 16.06 7.82
N PHE A 214 7.68 14.85 8.34
CA PHE A 214 6.69 13.97 7.71
C PHE A 214 5.28 14.42 8.07
N SER A 215 4.46 14.64 7.05
CA SER A 215 3.01 14.84 7.20
C SER A 215 2.22 13.54 7.01
N ARG A 216 2.72 12.61 6.20
CA ARG A 216 2.07 11.31 5.95
C ARG A 216 2.71 10.22 6.80
N ILE A 217 2.08 9.93 7.93
CA ILE A 217 2.54 8.90 8.86
C ILE A 217 1.42 7.86 9.03
N ASN A 218 1.74 6.60 8.71
CA ASN A 218 0.88 5.46 9.00
C ASN A 218 1.33 4.77 10.28
N LEU A 219 0.36 4.33 11.11
CA LEU A 219 0.58 3.41 12.22
C LEU A 219 -0.06 2.06 11.90
N ASP A 220 0.74 1.00 11.89
CA ASP A 220 0.24 -0.37 11.80
C ASP A 220 -0.18 -0.85 13.19
N ILE A 221 -1.44 -1.25 13.36
CA ILE A 221 -2.04 -1.71 14.62
C ILE A 221 -2.66 -3.08 14.41
N MET A 222 -2.38 -4.01 15.32
CA MET A 222 -2.88 -5.38 15.27
C MET A 222 -3.89 -5.66 16.38
N PHE A 223 -4.91 -6.44 16.08
CA PHE A 223 -5.83 -7.01 17.07
C PHE A 223 -5.90 -8.54 16.94
N GLY A 224 -6.53 -9.20 17.91
CA GLY A 224 -6.55 -10.67 17.97
C GLY A 224 -5.24 -11.27 18.46
N LEU A 225 -4.48 -10.53 19.26
CA LEU A 225 -3.17 -10.97 19.78
C LEU A 225 -3.34 -12.02 20.90
N PRO A 226 -2.33 -12.87 21.17
CA PRO A 226 -2.41 -13.85 22.26
C PRO A 226 -2.67 -13.17 23.61
N ASN A 227 -3.67 -13.69 24.33
CA ASN A 227 -4.17 -13.17 25.60
C ASN A 227 -4.64 -11.70 25.55
N GLN A 228 -5.03 -11.18 24.38
CA GLN A 228 -5.56 -9.82 24.25
C GLN A 228 -7.06 -9.78 24.56
N SER A 229 -7.43 -8.97 25.54
CA SER A 229 -8.83 -8.65 25.83
C SER A 229 -9.36 -7.58 24.88
N SER A 230 -10.68 -7.49 24.70
CA SER A 230 -11.29 -6.43 23.88
C SER A 230 -10.91 -5.04 24.37
N ALA A 231 -10.88 -4.82 25.69
CA ALA A 231 -10.47 -3.54 26.27
C ALA A 231 -9.03 -3.15 25.90
N GLU A 232 -8.10 -4.10 25.84
CA GLU A 232 -6.73 -3.84 25.39
C GLU A 232 -6.67 -3.52 23.89
N ALA A 233 -7.40 -4.28 23.05
CA ALA A 233 -7.44 -4.05 21.61
C ALA A 233 -8.04 -2.66 21.28
N LEU A 234 -9.11 -2.28 21.95
CA LEU A 234 -9.73 -0.96 21.78
C LEU A 234 -8.83 0.15 22.29
N LYS A 235 -8.13 -0.06 23.42
CA LYS A 235 -7.14 0.90 23.92
C LYS A 235 -6.03 1.17 22.90
N ASP A 236 -5.52 0.15 22.22
CA ASP A 236 -4.51 0.32 21.18
C ASP A 236 -5.03 1.22 20.03
N VAL A 237 -6.29 1.05 19.62
CA VAL A 237 -6.94 1.87 18.59
C VAL A 237 -7.21 3.29 19.08
N SER A 238 -7.71 3.48 20.30
CA SER A 238 -7.92 4.79 20.92
C SER A 238 -6.61 5.58 21.07
N MET A 239 -5.50 4.90 21.36
CA MET A 239 -4.18 5.52 21.41
C MET A 239 -3.69 5.90 20.00
N ALA A 240 -3.80 4.99 19.02
CA ALA A 240 -3.38 5.25 17.65
C ALA A 240 -4.16 6.39 16.97
N SER A 241 -5.47 6.47 17.22
CA SER A 241 -6.37 7.45 16.62
C SER A 241 -6.31 8.84 17.26
N GLY A 242 -5.62 8.96 18.41
CA GLY A 242 -5.52 10.21 19.16
C GLY A 242 -6.70 10.48 20.09
N GLU A 243 -7.61 9.52 20.32
CA GLU A 243 -8.69 9.68 21.31
C GLU A 243 -8.14 9.82 22.73
N THR A 244 -7.09 9.06 23.07
CA THR A 244 -6.37 9.19 24.37
C THR A 244 -5.32 10.32 24.33
N SER A 245 -5.66 11.40 23.62
CA SER A 245 -4.82 12.58 23.42
C SER A 245 -4.37 13.25 24.72
N SER A 246 -4.88 12.92 25.91
CA SER A 246 -4.28 13.47 27.14
C SER A 246 -2.83 13.00 27.36
N LEU A 247 -2.42 11.81 26.95
CA LEU A 247 -1.00 11.39 27.06
C LEU A 247 -0.14 11.95 25.92
N ILE A 248 -0.68 12.07 24.72
CA ILE A 248 -0.01 12.60 23.52
C ILE A 248 0.06 14.15 23.54
N ASN A 249 -0.91 14.82 24.16
CA ASN A 249 -0.93 16.27 24.34
C ASN A 249 -0.12 16.73 25.57
N ASN A 250 -0.02 15.92 26.64
CA ASN A 250 0.67 16.34 27.87
C ASN A 250 2.20 16.30 27.78
N LEU A 251 2.80 15.67 26.76
CA LEU A 251 4.26 15.55 26.66
C LEU A 251 4.94 16.67 25.84
N ILE A 252 4.20 17.49 25.07
CA ILE A 252 4.77 18.64 24.34
C ILE A 252 3.78 19.81 24.30
N SER A 253 3.59 20.48 25.43
CA SER A 253 3.25 21.91 25.43
C SER A 253 4.50 22.73 25.10
N ASN A 254 4.97 22.60 23.86
CA ASN A 254 5.97 23.48 23.23
C ASN A 254 5.45 23.81 21.82
N GLY A 255 4.50 24.76 21.75
CA GLY A 255 4.11 25.39 20.48
C GLY A 255 2.66 25.24 20.03
N GLY A 256 1.78 24.57 20.77
CA GLY A 256 0.33 24.69 20.58
C GLY A 256 -0.30 23.98 19.36
N ASN A 257 0.43 23.10 18.67
CA ASN A 257 -0.13 22.28 17.59
C ASN A 257 -0.45 20.86 18.10
N THR A 258 -1.73 20.50 18.10
CA THR A 258 -2.18 19.11 18.22
C THR A 258 -1.68 18.35 17.00
N ILE A 259 -0.86 17.32 17.19
CA ILE A 259 -0.42 16.46 16.10
C ILE A 259 -1.41 15.30 16.01
N GLU A 260 -2.07 15.17 14.87
CA GLU A 260 -3.07 14.12 14.63
C GLU A 260 -2.51 13.06 13.68
N VAL A 261 -2.76 11.79 14.00
CA VAL A 261 -2.47 10.67 13.08
C VAL A 261 -3.47 10.72 11.93
N GLU A 262 -2.97 10.66 10.68
CA GLU A 262 -3.81 10.79 9.48
C GLU A 262 -4.13 9.43 8.82
N HIS A 263 -3.36 8.38 9.14
CA HIS A 263 -3.50 7.06 8.53
C HIS A 263 -3.19 5.94 9.53
N ILE A 264 -4.05 4.92 9.56
CA ILE A 264 -3.91 3.74 10.41
C ILE A 264 -4.19 2.50 9.56
N SER A 265 -3.25 1.57 9.52
CA SER A 265 -3.50 0.22 9.04
C SER A 265 -3.87 -0.64 10.24
N ARG A 266 -5.11 -1.11 10.29
CA ARG A 266 -5.62 -1.97 11.35
C ARG A 266 -5.97 -3.34 10.79
N TYR A 267 -5.38 -4.39 11.34
CA TYR A 267 -5.60 -5.75 10.85
C TYR A 267 -5.51 -6.80 11.96
N GLN A 268 -6.17 -7.94 11.72
CA GLN A 268 -6.12 -9.08 12.63
C GLN A 268 -4.76 -9.79 12.54
N LEU A 269 -4.30 -10.36 13.65
CA LEU A 269 -3.26 -11.38 13.63
C LEU A 269 -3.75 -12.62 12.87
N THR A 270 -3.15 -12.87 11.71
CA THR A 270 -3.37 -14.08 10.91
C THR A 270 -2.21 -15.06 11.11
N LEU A 271 -2.52 -16.35 11.28
CA LEU A 271 -1.52 -17.41 11.37
C LEU A 271 -1.16 -17.90 9.96
N GLU A 272 -0.24 -17.19 9.31
CA GLU A 272 0.12 -17.49 7.92
C GLU A 272 0.91 -18.80 7.78
N PRO A 273 0.64 -19.62 6.74
CA PRO A 273 1.43 -20.80 6.44
C PRO A 273 2.92 -20.44 6.32
N ASN A 274 3.80 -21.27 6.88
CA ASN A 274 5.27 -21.06 6.94
C ASN A 274 5.79 -20.12 8.06
N THR A 275 4.94 -19.71 8.99
CA THR A 275 5.37 -18.93 10.17
C THR A 275 5.62 -19.81 11.40
N LEU A 276 6.35 -19.28 12.39
CA LEU A 276 6.52 -19.98 13.67
C LEU A 276 5.16 -20.12 14.38
N PHE A 277 4.31 -19.10 14.29
CA PHE A 277 2.97 -19.13 14.87
C PHE A 277 2.03 -20.12 14.17
N ALA A 278 2.15 -20.36 12.85
CA ALA A 278 1.38 -21.44 12.23
C ALA A 278 1.87 -22.84 12.67
N THR A 279 3.17 -23.02 12.84
CA THR A 279 3.74 -24.32 13.28
C THR A 279 3.59 -24.58 14.78
N LYS A 280 3.58 -23.52 15.58
CA LYS A 280 3.38 -23.54 17.04
C LYS A 280 2.43 -22.40 17.42
N PRO A 281 1.11 -22.60 17.25
CA PRO A 281 0.12 -21.60 17.59
C PRO A 281 0.26 -21.16 19.05
N PRO A 282 0.27 -19.85 19.33
CA PRO A 282 0.26 -19.36 20.69
C PRO A 282 -1.08 -19.69 21.37
N GLU A 283 -1.04 -19.96 22.67
CA GLU A 283 -2.24 -20.11 23.48
C GLU A 283 -2.94 -18.76 23.71
N GLY A 284 -4.23 -18.80 24.03
CA GLY A 284 -5.00 -17.60 24.39
C GLY A 284 -5.37 -16.70 23.22
N LEU A 285 -5.44 -17.23 21.99
CA LEU A 285 -6.03 -16.48 20.87
C LEU A 285 -7.54 -16.24 21.13
N PRO A 286 -8.07 -15.03 20.88
CA PRO A 286 -9.49 -14.76 21.01
C PRO A 286 -10.33 -15.63 20.06
N ASP A 287 -11.55 -15.97 20.49
CA ASP A 287 -12.50 -16.68 19.63
C ASP A 287 -13.10 -15.74 18.56
N GLU A 288 -13.79 -16.34 17.57
CA GLU A 288 -14.34 -15.60 16.43
C GLU A 288 -15.35 -14.52 16.84
N ALA A 289 -16.18 -14.80 17.86
CA ALA A 289 -17.14 -13.83 18.38
C ALA A 289 -16.43 -12.61 18.98
N THR A 290 -15.35 -12.84 19.74
CA THR A 290 -14.53 -11.78 20.32
C THR A 290 -13.79 -10.99 19.24
N LEU A 291 -13.24 -11.66 18.22
CA LEU A 291 -12.55 -11.02 17.10
C LEU A 291 -13.49 -10.10 16.30
N LEU A 292 -14.72 -10.56 16.05
CA LEU A 292 -15.74 -9.77 15.37
C LEU A 292 -16.10 -8.52 16.19
N ALA A 293 -16.33 -8.68 17.50
CA ALA A 293 -16.61 -7.56 18.39
C ALA A 293 -15.44 -6.55 18.43
N MET A 294 -14.20 -7.04 18.54
CA MET A 294 -13.01 -6.20 18.44
C MET A 294 -12.99 -5.43 17.12
N GLU A 295 -13.21 -6.09 15.98
CA GLU A 295 -13.21 -5.46 14.66
C GLU A 295 -14.26 -4.33 14.57
N GLU A 296 -15.52 -4.62 14.94
CA GLU A 296 -16.64 -3.67 14.85
C GLU A 296 -16.48 -2.48 15.81
N GLU A 297 -16.19 -2.73 17.09
CA GLU A 297 -16.03 -1.66 18.09
C GLU A 297 -14.80 -0.79 17.79
N GLY A 298 -13.69 -1.39 17.34
CA GLY A 298 -12.50 -0.64 16.93
C GLY A 298 -12.73 0.19 15.67
N ALA A 299 -13.53 -0.31 14.74
CA ALA A 299 -13.96 0.45 13.56
C ALA A 299 -14.83 1.65 13.95
N ASP A 300 -15.70 1.50 14.96
CA ASP A 300 -16.53 2.60 15.46
C ASP A 300 -15.70 3.69 16.13
N ILE A 301 -14.68 3.35 16.92
CA ILE A 301 -13.72 4.33 17.47
C ILE A 301 -13.07 5.13 16.34
N LEU A 302 -12.56 4.45 15.30
CA LEU A 302 -11.92 5.13 14.17
C LEU A 302 -12.89 6.08 13.44
N ARG A 303 -14.14 5.66 13.22
CA ARG A 303 -15.18 6.53 12.62
C ARG A 303 -15.49 7.74 13.49
N GLN A 304 -15.62 7.57 14.80
CA GLN A 304 -15.85 8.67 15.74
C GLN A 304 -14.70 9.68 15.76
N GLN A 305 -13.47 9.21 15.50
CA GLN A 305 -12.29 10.05 15.35
C GLN A 305 -12.10 10.60 13.91
N GLY A 306 -13.08 10.43 13.03
CA GLY A 306 -13.08 11.01 11.67
C GLY A 306 -12.31 10.21 10.62
N PHE A 307 -11.90 8.97 10.90
CA PHE A 307 -11.28 8.10 9.91
C PHE A 307 -12.32 7.41 9.04
N THR A 308 -11.98 7.25 7.76
CA THR A 308 -12.75 6.45 6.80
C THR A 308 -11.93 5.25 6.35
N ARG A 309 -12.51 4.06 6.39
CA ARG A 309 -11.92 2.84 5.82
C ARG A 309 -12.03 2.89 4.30
N TYR A 310 -10.90 2.90 3.60
CA TYR A 310 -10.91 2.94 2.13
C TYR A 310 -10.54 1.60 1.49
N GLU A 311 -9.89 0.72 2.25
CA GLU A 311 -9.62 -0.67 1.90
C GLU A 311 -9.64 -1.56 3.15
N VAL A 312 -9.56 -2.88 2.94
CA VAL A 312 -9.65 -3.91 3.99
C VAL A 312 -8.94 -3.53 5.29
N SER A 313 -7.69 -3.09 5.29
CA SER A 313 -6.97 -2.82 6.53
C SER A 313 -6.73 -1.33 6.77
N ALA A 314 -6.85 -0.45 5.77
CA ALA A 314 -6.43 0.93 5.92
C ALA A 314 -7.57 1.93 6.10
N TRP A 315 -7.32 2.81 7.07
CA TRP A 315 -8.17 3.90 7.51
C TRP A 315 -7.40 5.20 7.35
N SER A 316 -8.04 6.23 6.84
CA SER A 316 -7.43 7.56 6.73
C SER A 316 -8.43 8.64 7.09
N LYS A 317 -7.94 9.72 7.70
CA LYS A 317 -8.71 10.96 7.83
C LYS A 317 -8.80 11.64 6.46
N GLN A 318 -9.86 12.38 6.22
CA GLN A 318 -9.84 13.38 5.15
C GLN A 318 -8.79 14.44 5.51
N ALA A 319 -8.03 14.96 4.55
CA ALA A 319 -7.20 16.12 4.83
C ALA A 319 -8.13 17.24 5.30
N GLY A 320 -8.05 17.65 6.57
CA GLY A 320 -8.96 18.65 7.10
C GLY A 320 -8.78 19.99 6.40
N ASN A 321 -9.86 20.55 5.85
CA ASN A 321 -10.03 21.94 5.37
C ASN A 321 -8.71 22.63 4.95
N LYS A 322 -8.02 22.04 3.98
CA LYS A 322 -6.90 22.70 3.29
C LYS A 322 -7.12 22.74 1.78
N GLY A 323 -8.34 22.51 1.30
CA GLY A 323 -8.69 22.57 -0.11
C GLY A 323 -10.19 22.58 -0.34
N SER A 324 -10.59 22.45 -1.61
CA SER A 324 -11.98 22.35 -2.04
C SER A 324 -12.51 20.92 -1.96
N PRO A 325 -13.83 20.71 -1.77
CA PRO A 325 -14.43 19.38 -1.62
C PRO A 325 -14.16 18.49 -2.85
N GLY A 326 -13.41 17.40 -2.66
CA GLY A 326 -13.14 16.39 -3.69
C GLY A 326 -11.67 15.95 -3.77
N ASP A 327 -10.72 16.88 -3.60
CA ASP A 327 -9.26 16.61 -3.68
C ASP A 327 -8.65 16.22 -2.32
N GLU A 328 -9.39 16.40 -1.23
CA GLU A 328 -8.92 16.27 0.16
C GLU A 328 -8.89 14.82 0.70
N LEU A 329 -9.61 13.88 0.06
CA LEU A 329 -9.64 12.46 0.45
C LEU A 329 -8.43 11.65 -0.05
N GLU A 330 -7.85 12.01 -1.19
CA GLU A 330 -6.73 11.24 -1.79
C GLU A 330 -5.37 11.61 -1.21
N ALA A 331 -5.25 12.70 -0.44
CA ALA A 331 -3.96 13.20 0.05
C ALA A 331 -3.33 12.34 1.15
N THR A 332 -4.13 11.64 1.96
CA THR A 332 -3.69 10.84 3.12
C THR A 332 -3.69 9.34 2.85
N ARG A 333 -4.48 8.87 1.86
CA ARG A 333 -4.53 7.47 1.44
C ARG A 333 -3.21 7.07 0.77
N ALA A 334 -2.77 5.84 1.01
CA ALA A 334 -1.56 5.30 0.40
C ALA A 334 -1.70 5.20 -1.13
N LYS A 335 -0.99 6.06 -1.89
CA LYS A 335 -1.02 6.01 -3.36
C LYS A 335 -0.53 4.66 -3.89
N HIS A 336 0.47 4.07 -3.23
CA HIS A 336 0.99 2.76 -3.62
C HIS A 336 -0.05 1.64 -3.45
N ASN A 337 -0.76 1.59 -2.32
CA ASN A 337 -1.80 0.58 -2.09
C ASN A 337 -2.96 0.77 -3.07
N LEU A 338 -3.40 2.02 -3.29
CA LEU A 338 -4.44 2.30 -4.26
C LEU A 338 -4.04 1.89 -5.69
N ASN A 339 -2.77 2.06 -6.08
CA ASN A 339 -2.27 1.55 -7.35
C ASN A 339 -2.39 0.01 -7.45
N TYR A 340 -2.04 -0.72 -6.38
CA TYR A 340 -2.26 -2.18 -6.34
C TYR A 340 -3.74 -2.55 -6.47
N TRP A 341 -4.58 -1.96 -5.62
CA TRP A 341 -6.01 -2.28 -5.55
C TRP A 341 -6.76 -1.91 -6.83
N ARG A 342 -6.37 -0.82 -7.48
CA ARG A 342 -6.92 -0.41 -8.79
C ARG A 342 -6.27 -1.15 -9.97
N PHE A 343 -5.52 -2.22 -9.71
CA PHE A 343 -4.88 -3.08 -10.72
C PHE A 343 -3.88 -2.33 -11.64
N GLY A 344 -3.23 -1.30 -11.12
CA GLY A 344 -2.13 -0.60 -11.79
C GLY A 344 -0.89 -1.47 -11.98
N ASP A 345 0.12 -0.95 -12.68
CA ASP A 345 1.39 -1.63 -12.87
C ASP A 345 2.35 -1.30 -11.73
N TYR A 346 3.19 -2.27 -11.42
CA TYR A 346 4.27 -2.09 -10.46
C TYR A 346 5.49 -2.94 -10.81
N VAL A 347 6.65 -2.32 -10.71
CA VAL A 347 7.94 -2.99 -10.83
C VAL A 347 8.43 -3.34 -9.42
N GLY A 348 8.61 -4.62 -9.14
CA GLY A 348 9.35 -5.05 -7.96
C GLY A 348 10.86 -4.93 -8.19
N LEU A 349 11.64 -4.58 -7.19
CA LEU A 349 13.10 -4.68 -7.21
C LEU A 349 13.58 -5.28 -5.90
N GLY A 350 14.63 -6.09 -5.96
CA GLY A 350 15.19 -6.73 -4.76
C GLY A 350 14.74 -8.18 -4.55
N ALA A 351 15.44 -8.84 -3.63
CA ALA A 351 15.27 -10.27 -3.35
C ALA A 351 13.82 -10.62 -2.99
N GLY A 352 13.18 -11.47 -3.79
CA GLY A 352 11.79 -11.90 -3.61
C GLY A 352 10.72 -10.87 -4.02
N ALA A 353 11.10 -9.71 -4.58
CA ALA A 353 10.12 -8.74 -5.03
C ALA A 353 9.33 -9.24 -6.26
N HIS A 354 8.05 -8.88 -6.33
CA HIS A 354 7.16 -9.24 -7.43
C HIS A 354 6.86 -8.04 -8.33
N SER A 355 6.56 -8.28 -9.61
CA SER A 355 6.00 -7.26 -10.50
C SER A 355 4.64 -7.69 -11.07
N LYS A 356 3.84 -6.69 -11.44
CA LYS A 356 2.81 -6.77 -12.49
C LYS A 356 3.15 -5.75 -13.56
N ILE A 357 3.40 -6.21 -14.78
CA ILE A 357 3.78 -5.34 -15.89
C ILE A 357 2.86 -5.63 -17.05
N THR A 358 2.14 -4.60 -17.49
CA THR A 358 1.35 -4.61 -18.70
C THR A 358 2.23 -4.20 -19.87
N THR A 359 2.23 -4.98 -20.95
CA THR A 359 2.97 -4.65 -22.17
C THR A 359 2.09 -3.92 -23.17
N THR A 360 2.72 -3.35 -24.19
CA THR A 360 2.00 -2.76 -25.33
C THR A 360 1.44 -3.80 -26.29
N GLU A 361 1.73 -5.10 -26.08
CA GLU A 361 1.22 -6.20 -26.89
C GLU A 361 -0.20 -6.61 -26.43
N LYS A 362 -1.04 -7.00 -27.39
CA LYS A 362 -2.33 -7.62 -27.11
C LYS A 362 -2.21 -9.12 -26.92
N LEU A 363 -3.12 -9.72 -26.15
CA LEU A 363 -3.23 -11.18 -26.06
C LEU A 363 -3.54 -11.77 -27.44
N SER A 364 -2.94 -12.93 -27.75
CA SER A 364 -3.20 -13.65 -29.01
C SER A 364 -4.67 -14.08 -29.10
N GLY A 365 -5.19 -14.21 -30.33
CA GLY A 365 -6.56 -14.66 -30.58
C GLY A 365 -7.58 -13.54 -30.81
N GLY A 366 -7.13 -12.34 -31.22
CA GLY A 366 -8.02 -11.22 -31.58
C GLY A 366 -8.67 -10.50 -30.39
N SER A 367 -8.12 -10.67 -29.18
CA SER A 367 -8.58 -10.00 -27.97
C SER A 367 -7.99 -8.58 -27.88
N ASP A 368 -8.80 -7.62 -27.43
CA ASP A 368 -8.33 -6.28 -27.07
C ASP A 368 -7.62 -6.24 -25.71
N ALA A 369 -7.52 -7.38 -25.01
CA ALA A 369 -6.82 -7.49 -23.74
C ALA A 369 -5.32 -7.23 -23.88
N TYR A 370 -4.74 -6.49 -22.92
CA TYR A 370 -3.30 -6.33 -22.84
C TYR A 370 -2.63 -7.59 -22.31
N LYS A 371 -1.42 -7.85 -22.77
CA LYS A 371 -0.59 -8.91 -22.22
C LYS A 371 0.05 -8.44 -20.91
N VAL A 372 -0.28 -9.12 -19.82
CA VAL A 372 0.24 -8.82 -18.48
C VAL A 372 1.19 -9.93 -18.05
N TYR A 373 2.32 -9.55 -17.44
CA TYR A 373 3.28 -10.47 -16.84
C TYR A 373 3.30 -10.35 -15.32
N ARG A 374 3.32 -11.50 -14.65
CA ARG A 374 3.79 -11.61 -13.26
C ARG A 374 5.23 -12.05 -13.26
N GLU A 375 6.05 -11.29 -12.55
CA GLU A 375 7.46 -11.62 -12.33
C GLU A 375 7.75 -11.72 -10.84
N ARG A 376 8.71 -12.57 -10.49
CA ARG A 376 9.28 -12.65 -9.14
C ARG A 376 10.80 -12.71 -9.23
N ARG A 377 11.48 -12.00 -8.35
CA ARG A 377 12.94 -12.04 -8.25
C ARG A 377 13.37 -13.31 -7.53
N GLN A 378 14.66 -13.64 -7.62
CA GLN A 378 15.26 -14.65 -6.75
C GLN A 378 14.91 -14.36 -5.30
N ARG A 379 14.31 -15.34 -4.59
CA ARG A 379 13.75 -15.13 -3.25
C ARG A 379 14.82 -14.91 -2.18
N SER A 380 15.90 -15.68 -2.24
CA SER A 380 17.01 -15.59 -1.27
C SER A 380 17.90 -14.37 -1.56
N PRO A 381 18.24 -13.54 -0.56
CA PRO A 381 19.14 -12.39 -0.73
C PRO A 381 20.50 -12.77 -1.31
N ASP A 382 21.11 -13.85 -0.83
CA ASP A 382 22.41 -14.33 -1.32
C ASP A 382 22.34 -14.72 -2.79
N LYS A 383 21.32 -15.50 -3.17
CA LYS A 383 21.10 -15.88 -4.57
C LYS A 383 20.84 -14.65 -5.43
N TYR A 384 20.04 -13.69 -4.96
CA TYR A 384 19.75 -12.46 -5.68
C TYR A 384 21.02 -11.63 -5.91
N MET A 385 21.87 -11.47 -4.90
CA MET A 385 23.10 -10.67 -5.03
C MET A 385 24.15 -11.33 -5.93
N GLN A 386 24.26 -12.66 -5.89
CA GLN A 386 25.28 -13.41 -6.62
C GLN A 386 24.86 -13.82 -8.04
N SER A 387 23.57 -13.80 -8.36
CA SER A 387 23.06 -14.33 -9.63
C SER A 387 23.33 -13.41 -10.82
N SER A 388 23.68 -14.01 -11.96
CA SER A 388 23.60 -13.34 -13.26
C SER A 388 22.14 -13.10 -13.67
N GLU A 389 21.24 -14.03 -13.35
CA GLU A 389 19.80 -14.02 -13.64
C GLU A 389 18.98 -13.66 -12.38
N LEU A 390 18.49 -12.42 -12.33
CA LEU A 390 17.80 -11.85 -11.18
C LEU A 390 16.31 -12.26 -11.10
N ILE A 391 15.69 -12.52 -12.26
CA ILE A 391 14.30 -12.96 -12.36
C ILE A 391 14.25 -14.46 -12.03
N GLY A 392 13.60 -14.80 -10.92
CA GLY A 392 13.44 -16.19 -10.47
C GLY A 392 12.19 -16.87 -11.03
N GLY A 393 11.32 -16.12 -11.71
CA GLY A 393 10.16 -16.62 -12.44
C GLY A 393 9.42 -15.50 -13.15
N ARG A 394 8.94 -15.79 -14.36
CA ARG A 394 8.15 -14.89 -15.19
C ARG A 394 7.07 -15.71 -15.89
N ARG A 395 5.82 -15.24 -15.85
CA ARG A 395 4.71 -15.88 -16.57
C ARG A 395 3.74 -14.84 -17.13
N PRO A 396 3.19 -15.04 -18.33
CA PRO A 396 2.04 -14.27 -18.77
C PRO A 396 0.80 -14.66 -17.96
N ILE A 397 -0.15 -13.73 -17.84
CA ILE A 397 -1.47 -13.97 -17.26
C ILE A 397 -2.46 -14.21 -18.39
N SER A 398 -3.25 -15.28 -18.26
CA SER A 398 -4.30 -15.62 -19.22
C SER A 398 -5.52 -14.68 -19.10
N ARG A 399 -6.44 -14.73 -20.06
CA ARG A 399 -7.67 -13.92 -20.03
C ARG A 399 -8.51 -14.15 -18.78
N ASP A 400 -8.70 -15.41 -18.38
CA ASP A 400 -9.56 -15.74 -17.23
C ASP A 400 -8.87 -15.41 -15.90
N GLU A 401 -7.54 -15.61 -15.84
CA GLU A 401 -6.76 -15.14 -14.69
C GLU A 401 -6.75 -13.62 -14.57
N LEU A 402 -6.81 -12.86 -15.68
CA LEU A 402 -6.91 -11.39 -15.61
C LEU A 402 -8.19 -10.93 -14.93
N VAL A 403 -9.31 -11.60 -15.19
CA VAL A 403 -10.59 -11.32 -14.51
C VAL A 403 -10.44 -11.56 -13.02
N TYR A 404 -9.98 -12.75 -12.65
CA TYR A 404 -9.79 -13.12 -11.25
C TYR A 404 -8.79 -12.21 -10.53
N GLU A 405 -7.62 -11.97 -11.10
CA GLU A 405 -6.58 -11.14 -10.48
C GLU A 405 -7.03 -9.68 -10.36
N PHE A 406 -7.80 -9.14 -11.32
CA PHE A 406 -8.38 -7.81 -11.17
C PHE A 406 -9.33 -7.76 -9.97
N MET A 407 -10.27 -8.70 -9.88
CA MET A 407 -11.27 -8.74 -8.81
C MET A 407 -10.64 -8.98 -7.43
N LEU A 408 -9.61 -9.84 -7.35
CA LEU A 408 -8.78 -10.05 -6.16
C LEU A 408 -8.18 -8.76 -5.57
N ASN A 409 -7.90 -7.78 -6.43
CA ASN A 409 -7.36 -6.48 -6.04
C ASN A 409 -8.48 -5.46 -5.80
N ALA A 410 -9.39 -5.28 -6.77
CA ALA A 410 -10.35 -4.18 -6.75
C ALA A 410 -11.45 -4.34 -5.70
N LEU A 411 -11.86 -5.58 -5.37
CA LEU A 411 -12.84 -5.84 -4.30
C LEU A 411 -12.31 -5.58 -2.89
N ARG A 412 -11.02 -5.28 -2.73
CA ARG A 412 -10.46 -4.83 -1.44
C ARG A 412 -10.83 -3.39 -1.11
N LEU A 413 -11.25 -2.60 -2.10
CA LEU A 413 -11.73 -1.24 -1.91
C LEU A 413 -13.15 -1.28 -1.33
N VAL A 414 -13.34 -0.62 -0.19
CA VAL A 414 -14.66 -0.57 0.49
C VAL A 414 -15.69 0.16 -0.38
N ASP A 415 -15.26 1.24 -1.04
CA ASP A 415 -16.09 2.01 -1.97
C ASP A 415 -16.22 1.34 -3.36
N GLY A 416 -15.53 0.22 -3.57
CA GLY A 416 -15.48 -0.49 -4.85
C GLY A 416 -14.75 0.26 -5.96
N PHE A 417 -15.21 0.03 -7.19
CA PHE A 417 -14.60 0.58 -8.41
C PHE A 417 -15.63 0.80 -9.52
N PRO A 418 -15.45 1.80 -10.40
CA PRO A 418 -16.27 1.95 -11.60
C PRO A 418 -15.95 0.81 -12.58
N LEU A 419 -16.97 0.20 -13.21
CA LEU A 419 -16.76 -0.90 -14.16
C LEU A 419 -15.85 -0.54 -15.32
N THR A 420 -15.76 0.73 -15.71
CA THR A 420 -14.81 1.22 -16.72
C THR A 420 -13.35 0.98 -16.33
N LEU A 421 -13.02 0.96 -15.04
CA LEU A 421 -11.67 0.67 -14.54
C LEU A 421 -11.20 -0.71 -14.99
N PHE A 422 -12.10 -1.69 -15.01
CA PHE A 422 -11.78 -3.04 -15.47
C PHE A 422 -11.31 -3.02 -16.93
N SER A 423 -12.05 -2.34 -17.79
CA SER A 423 -11.70 -2.22 -19.21
C SER A 423 -10.44 -1.39 -19.44
N GLU A 424 -10.24 -0.31 -18.69
CA GLU A 424 -9.03 0.51 -18.76
C GLU A 424 -7.77 -0.27 -18.36
N MET A 425 -7.85 -1.10 -17.31
CA MET A 425 -6.68 -1.79 -16.75
C MET A 425 -6.38 -3.13 -17.42
N THR A 426 -7.37 -3.77 -18.05
CA THR A 426 -7.22 -5.10 -18.66
C THR A 426 -7.33 -5.09 -20.19
N GLY A 427 -8.02 -4.11 -20.76
CA GLY A 427 -8.43 -4.10 -22.17
C GLY A 427 -9.62 -5.02 -22.47
N LEU A 428 -10.23 -5.66 -21.46
CA LEU A 428 -11.40 -6.51 -21.63
C LEU A 428 -12.72 -5.72 -21.47
N PRO A 429 -13.77 -6.05 -22.24
CA PRO A 429 -15.09 -5.47 -22.06
C PRO A 429 -15.67 -5.82 -20.68
N SER A 430 -16.17 -4.84 -19.93
CA SER A 430 -16.72 -5.03 -18.58
C SER A 430 -17.96 -5.93 -18.53
N GLU A 431 -18.66 -6.07 -19.66
CA GLU A 431 -19.86 -6.89 -19.84
C GLU A 431 -19.62 -8.38 -19.51
N ILE A 432 -18.37 -8.86 -19.59
CA ILE A 432 -18.03 -10.23 -19.22
C ILE A 432 -18.18 -10.50 -17.72
N LEU A 433 -18.20 -9.45 -16.90
CA LEU A 433 -18.37 -9.56 -15.45
C LEU A 433 -19.84 -9.75 -15.06
N GLN A 434 -20.80 -9.36 -15.93
CA GLN A 434 -22.22 -9.29 -15.57
C GLN A 434 -22.78 -10.57 -14.97
N PRO A 435 -22.55 -11.78 -15.54
CA PRO A 435 -23.11 -13.01 -14.97
C PRO A 435 -22.65 -13.28 -13.53
N LYS A 436 -21.40 -12.89 -13.20
CA LYS A 436 -20.83 -13.06 -11.87
C LYS A 436 -21.25 -11.95 -10.91
N ILE A 437 -21.48 -10.74 -11.43
CA ILE A 437 -22.06 -9.64 -10.66
C ILE A 437 -23.48 -10.01 -10.20
N GLU A 438 -24.34 -10.47 -11.12
CA GLU A 438 -25.70 -10.90 -10.76
C GLU A 438 -25.70 -12.04 -9.74
N GLN A 439 -24.86 -13.06 -9.95
CA GLN A 439 -24.69 -14.14 -8.98
C GLN A 439 -24.25 -13.60 -7.60
N GLY A 440 -23.32 -12.65 -7.56
CA GLY A 440 -22.86 -12.03 -6.32
C GLY A 440 -23.94 -11.19 -5.63
N LYS A 441 -24.79 -10.50 -6.40
CA LYS A 441 -25.96 -9.77 -5.89
C LYS A 441 -27.00 -10.71 -5.29
N GLU A 442 -27.34 -11.80 -5.97
CA GLU A 442 -28.26 -12.84 -5.46
C GLU A 442 -27.79 -13.45 -4.14
N LEU A 443 -26.47 -13.58 -3.96
CA LEU A 443 -25.84 -14.07 -2.73
C LEU A 443 -25.67 -12.98 -1.65
N GLY A 444 -26.02 -11.73 -1.96
CA GLY A 444 -25.84 -10.57 -1.08
C GLY A 444 -24.38 -10.19 -0.84
N LEU A 445 -23.45 -10.57 -1.73
CA LEU A 445 -22.01 -10.32 -1.63
C LEU A 445 -21.58 -9.05 -2.38
N LEU A 446 -22.29 -8.66 -3.44
CA LEU A 446 -21.99 -7.51 -4.28
C LEU A 446 -23.20 -6.57 -4.36
N GLU A 447 -22.94 -5.28 -4.60
CA GLU A 447 -23.94 -4.24 -4.81
C GLU A 447 -23.44 -3.21 -5.83
N THR A 448 -24.35 -2.54 -6.55
CA THR A 448 -23.99 -1.42 -7.44
C THR A 448 -24.55 -0.09 -6.96
N GLN A 449 -23.77 0.99 -7.04
CA GLN A 449 -24.16 2.29 -6.43
C GLN A 449 -25.42 2.94 -7.02
N GLU A 450 -25.84 2.57 -8.24
CA GLU A 450 -27.13 3.06 -8.77
C GLU A 450 -28.33 2.51 -7.96
N GLU A 451 -28.23 1.27 -7.47
CA GLU A 451 -29.28 0.61 -6.69
C GLU A 451 -29.42 1.20 -5.28
N ILE A 452 -28.30 1.55 -4.63
CA ILE A 452 -28.29 2.20 -3.30
C ILE A 452 -28.99 3.56 -3.35
N LYS A 453 -28.84 4.31 -4.46
CA LYS A 453 -29.55 5.59 -4.63
C LYS A 453 -31.05 5.39 -4.80
N GLU A 454 -31.48 4.30 -5.42
CA GLU A 454 -32.91 3.99 -5.56
C GLU A 454 -33.50 3.43 -4.27
N GLU A 455 -32.82 2.56 -3.52
CA GLU A 455 -33.26 2.11 -2.18
C GLU A 455 -33.38 3.27 -1.20
N ILE A 456 -32.38 4.15 -1.12
CA ILE A 456 -32.45 5.37 -0.28
C ILE A 456 -33.58 6.30 -0.76
N LYS A 457 -33.81 6.40 -2.08
CA LYS A 457 -34.97 7.17 -2.60
C LYS A 457 -36.30 6.51 -2.26
N GLU A 458 -36.38 5.19 -2.18
CA GLU A 458 -37.59 4.46 -1.79
C GLU A 458 -37.84 4.57 -0.29
N GLU A 459 -36.82 4.44 0.57
CA GLU A 459 -36.92 4.70 2.01
C GLU A 459 -37.27 6.18 2.30
N ILE A 460 -36.65 7.14 1.61
CA ILE A 460 -36.99 8.57 1.74
C ILE A 460 -38.39 8.88 1.19
N LYS A 461 -38.87 8.15 0.17
CA LYS A 461 -40.25 8.26 -0.33
C LYS A 461 -41.26 7.73 0.69
N GLU A 462 -40.91 6.74 1.51
CA GLU A 462 -41.76 6.24 2.57
C GLU A 462 -41.79 7.19 3.80
N GLU A 463 -40.71 7.93 4.06
CA GLU A 463 -40.63 8.84 5.23
C GLU A 463 -41.03 10.31 4.97
N ILE A 464 -41.06 10.81 3.72
CA ILE A 464 -41.36 12.22 3.45
C ILE A 464 -42.71 12.41 2.75
N LYS A 465 -43.72 12.81 3.53
CA LYS A 465 -44.92 13.49 3.01
C LYS A 465 -44.60 14.95 2.69
N GLY A 466 -44.56 15.27 1.40
CA GLY A 466 -44.83 16.62 0.86
C GLY A 466 -43.66 17.61 0.88
N GLU A 467 -43.38 18.15 -0.31
CA GLU A 467 -42.67 19.43 -0.55
C GLU A 467 -41.14 19.52 -0.39
N ILE A 468 -40.37 18.50 -0.82
CA ILE A 468 -38.96 18.73 -1.22
C ILE A 468 -38.63 17.88 -2.46
N LYS A 469 -39.33 18.13 -3.58
CA LYS A 469 -39.18 17.33 -4.82
C LYS A 469 -38.35 18.00 -5.92
N GLU A 470 -38.00 19.29 -5.77
CA GLU A 470 -37.34 20.04 -6.84
C GLU A 470 -35.86 20.37 -6.60
N GLU A 471 -35.36 20.30 -5.37
CA GLU A 471 -33.96 20.69 -5.06
C GLU A 471 -32.92 19.58 -5.33
N ILE A 472 -33.33 18.31 -5.47
CA ILE A 472 -32.43 17.16 -5.69
C ILE A 472 -32.13 16.90 -7.18
N LYS A 473 -32.82 17.59 -8.11
CA LYS A 473 -32.65 17.36 -9.56
C LYS A 473 -31.42 18.03 -10.18
N GLY A 474 -30.62 18.77 -9.40
CA GLY A 474 -29.52 19.61 -9.90
C GLY A 474 -28.15 18.95 -10.09
N GLU A 475 -27.84 17.80 -9.48
CA GLU A 475 -26.46 17.28 -9.39
C GLU A 475 -26.23 15.90 -10.02
N ILE A 476 -26.92 15.56 -11.11
CA ILE A 476 -26.66 14.32 -11.87
C ILE A 476 -26.43 14.65 -13.33
N LYS A 477 -25.30 15.28 -13.65
CA LYS A 477 -24.72 15.30 -15.01
C LYS A 477 -23.20 15.27 -14.95
N GLY A 478 -22.68 14.07 -14.70
CA GLY A 478 -21.38 13.61 -15.15
C GLY A 478 -21.54 12.11 -15.41
N GLU A 479 -21.06 11.61 -16.54
CA GLU A 479 -21.05 10.18 -16.87
C GLU A 479 -20.21 9.41 -15.81
N LYS A 480 -20.81 9.12 -14.65
CA LYS A 480 -20.24 8.18 -13.68
C LYS A 480 -20.81 6.83 -14.07
N GLY A 481 -20.00 6.01 -14.75
CA GLY A 481 -20.35 4.62 -15.05
C GLY A 481 -20.70 3.84 -13.77
N GLU A 482 -21.41 2.73 -13.93
CA GLU A 482 -21.83 1.86 -12.83
C GLU A 482 -20.63 1.49 -11.94
N VAL A 483 -20.78 1.68 -10.62
CA VAL A 483 -19.77 1.34 -9.61
C VAL A 483 -20.17 0.04 -8.93
N LEU A 484 -19.29 -0.95 -9.00
CA LEU A 484 -19.42 -2.23 -8.30
C LEU A 484 -18.62 -2.17 -7.00
N LYS A 485 -19.23 -2.58 -5.89
CA LYS A 485 -18.54 -2.72 -4.60
C LYS A 485 -18.98 -3.98 -3.85
N PRO A 486 -18.12 -4.51 -2.95
CA PRO A 486 -18.57 -5.53 -2.02
C PRO A 486 -19.61 -4.95 -1.05
N SER A 487 -20.66 -5.72 -0.76
CA SER A 487 -21.61 -5.36 0.31
C SER A 487 -20.92 -5.47 1.68
N LYS A 488 -21.59 -5.08 2.78
CA LYS A 488 -21.08 -5.34 4.15
C LYS A 488 -20.77 -6.82 4.34
N ARG A 489 -21.65 -7.71 3.87
CA ARG A 489 -21.45 -9.16 3.90
C ARG A 489 -20.32 -9.60 2.98
N GLY A 490 -20.22 -9.00 1.79
CA GLY A 490 -19.14 -9.26 0.84
C GLY A 490 -17.76 -8.95 1.41
N LEU A 491 -17.62 -7.87 2.18
CA LEU A 491 -16.36 -7.54 2.87
C LEU A 491 -16.02 -8.54 3.99
N GLN A 492 -17.01 -9.03 4.73
CA GLN A 492 -16.82 -10.07 5.75
C GLN A 492 -16.43 -11.41 5.12
N LEU A 493 -16.98 -11.73 3.94
CA LEU A 493 -16.73 -12.93 3.15
C LEU A 493 -15.91 -12.60 1.90
N LEU A 494 -14.85 -11.80 2.05
CA LEU A 494 -14.12 -11.25 0.91
C LEU A 494 -13.52 -12.33 0.02
N ASN A 495 -12.98 -13.39 0.61
CA ASN A 495 -12.42 -14.51 -0.17
C ASN A 495 -13.51 -15.18 -1.02
N ASP A 496 -14.68 -15.48 -0.45
CA ASP A 496 -15.79 -16.08 -1.19
C ASP A 496 -16.30 -15.16 -2.30
N THR A 497 -16.37 -13.85 -2.01
CA THR A 497 -16.76 -12.81 -2.97
C THR A 497 -15.81 -12.76 -4.16
N ILE A 498 -14.50 -12.86 -3.90
CA ILE A 498 -13.46 -12.90 -4.95
C ILE A 498 -13.51 -14.22 -5.73
N LEU A 499 -13.73 -15.35 -5.05
CA LEU A 499 -13.80 -16.68 -5.66
C LEU A 499 -14.94 -16.84 -6.67
N LEU A 500 -15.98 -16.00 -6.62
CA LEU A 500 -17.01 -15.93 -7.68
C LEU A 500 -16.40 -15.74 -9.07
N PHE A 501 -15.26 -15.04 -9.14
CA PHE A 501 -14.57 -14.68 -10.38
C PHE A 501 -13.39 -15.61 -10.71
N SER A 502 -13.19 -16.69 -9.95
CA SER A 502 -12.13 -17.66 -10.23
C SER A 502 -12.36 -18.40 -11.55
N PRO A 503 -11.30 -18.76 -12.28
CA PRO A 503 -11.41 -19.59 -13.48
C PRO A 503 -12.08 -20.93 -13.17
N PRO A 504 -12.84 -21.51 -14.12
CA PRO A 504 -13.55 -22.78 -13.91
C PRO A 504 -12.65 -23.96 -13.53
N GLU A 505 -11.37 -23.92 -13.91
CA GLU A 505 -10.40 -24.99 -13.68
C GLU A 505 -9.75 -24.98 -12.27
N GLN A 506 -10.12 -24.03 -11.41
CA GLN A 506 -9.55 -23.88 -10.05
C GLN A 506 -10.43 -24.41 -8.91
N PHE A 507 -11.55 -25.07 -9.21
CA PHE A 507 -12.46 -25.69 -8.22
C PHE A 507 -12.42 -27.21 -8.24
#